data_AF-N8VG19-F1
#
_entry.id   AF-N8VG19-F1
#
_cell.length_a   1.000
_cell.length_b   1.000
_cell.length_c   1.000
_cell.angle_alpha   90.00
_cell.angle_beta   90.00
_cell.angle_gamma   90.00
#
_symmetry.space_group_name_H-M   'P 1'
#
loop_
_entity.id
_entity.type
_entity.pdbx_description
1 polymer ?
#
loop_
_entity_poly.entity_id
_entity_poly.type
_entity_poly.pdbx_seq_one_letter_code
_entity_poly.pdbx_strand_id
1 'polypeptide(L)'
;MTNLHDQFAMAAMPALIMMGRTEEKVAELAYKQADAMVAEREKGSSESVHSIKLDLIKRIQEERGIDVSKSPLTVKHLLRILIDGELPF
;
A
#
# COMPACT_ATOMS: atom_id res chain seq x y z
N MET A 1 -17.23 2.09 -17.10
CA MET A 1 -16.70 1.89 -15.74
C MET A 1 -16.20 3.23 -15.27
N THR A 2 -16.77 3.80 -14.20
CA THR A 2 -16.31 5.05 -13.58
C THR A 2 -14.93 4.83 -12.96
N ASN A 3 -13.99 5.76 -13.21
CA ASN A 3 -12.61 5.66 -12.73
C ASN A 3 -12.60 5.67 -11.19
N LEU A 4 -11.62 5.03 -10.55
CA LEU A 4 -11.45 5.01 -9.10
C LEU A 4 -11.34 6.43 -8.53
N HIS A 5 -10.68 7.32 -9.29
CA HIS A 5 -10.62 8.74 -8.98
C HIS A 5 -12.01 9.38 -8.90
N ASP A 6 -12.87 9.12 -9.90
CA ASP A 6 -14.25 9.60 -9.91
C ASP A 6 -15.06 9.02 -8.74
N GLN A 7 -14.82 7.75 -8.36
CA GLN A 7 -15.48 7.12 -7.22
C GLN A 7 -15.11 7.79 -5.89
N PHE A 8 -13.84 8.12 -5.69
CA PHE A 8 -13.40 8.86 -4.50
C PHE A 8 -13.92 10.31 -4.51
N ALA A 9 -13.91 10.98 -5.66
CA ALA A 9 -14.45 12.32 -5.78
C ALA A 9 -15.95 12.33 -5.45
N MET A 10 -16.75 11.42 -6.03
CA MET A 10 -18.17 11.29 -5.73
C MET A 10 -18.45 10.97 -4.25
N ALA A 11 -17.60 10.18 -3.60
CA ALA A 11 -17.71 9.88 -2.17
C ALA A 11 -17.40 11.11 -1.28
N ALA A 12 -16.52 12.01 -1.73
CA ALA A 12 -16.13 13.22 -1.02
C ALA A 12 -17.17 14.36 -1.11
N MET A 13 -17.91 14.45 -2.22
CA MET A 13 -18.83 15.57 -2.48
C MET A 13 -19.87 15.80 -1.37
N PRO A 14 -20.57 14.78 -0.83
CA PRO A 14 -21.60 14.99 0.19
C PRO A 14 -21.07 15.69 1.45
N ALA A 15 -19.88 15.30 1.92
CA ALA A 15 -19.24 15.92 3.08
C ALA A 15 -18.89 17.39 2.81
N LEU A 16 -18.39 17.70 1.62
CA LEU A 16 -18.02 19.07 1.24
C LEU A 16 -19.25 19.98 1.07
N ILE A 17 -20.37 19.43 0.57
CA ILE A 17 -21.67 20.12 0.50
C ILE A 17 -22.19 20.42 1.91
N MET A 18 -22.13 19.44 2.81
CA MET A 18 -22.53 19.64 4.23
C MET A 18 -21.68 20.69 4.95
N MET A 19 -20.43 20.89 4.53
CA MET A 19 -19.55 21.96 5.04
C MET A 19 -19.85 23.35 4.45
N GLY A 20 -20.94 23.50 3.68
CA GLY A 20 -21.40 24.77 3.12
C GLY A 20 -20.49 25.33 2.02
N ARG A 21 -19.80 24.46 1.26
CA ARG A 21 -18.98 24.88 0.11
C ARG A 21 -19.86 25.12 -1.11
N THR A 22 -19.45 26.05 -1.98
CA THR A 22 -20.12 26.28 -3.28
C THR A 22 -19.85 25.11 -4.23
N GLU A 23 -20.77 24.84 -5.16
CA GLU A 23 -20.71 23.68 -6.07
C GLU A 23 -19.38 23.57 -6.84
N GLU A 24 -18.87 24.70 -7.37
CA GLU A 24 -17.58 24.76 -8.05
C GLU A 24 -16.41 24.39 -7.12
N LYS A 25 -16.43 24.84 -5.87
CA LYS A 25 -15.41 24.52 -4.86
C LYS A 25 -15.52 23.06 -4.39
N VAL A 26 -16.73 22.50 -4.38
CA VAL A 26 -16.96 21.09 -4.02
C VAL A 26 -16.27 20.18 -5.03
N ALA A 27 -16.44 20.43 -6.33
CA ALA A 27 -15.81 19.62 -7.37
C ALA A 27 -14.28 19.65 -7.26
N GLU A 28 -13.68 20.84 -7.14
CA GLU A 28 -12.23 20.99 -7.01
C GLU A 28 -11.68 20.28 -5.75
N LEU A 29 -12.33 20.46 -4.60
CA LEU A 29 -11.89 19.86 -3.34
C LEU A 29 -12.10 18.34 -3.31
N ALA A 30 -13.17 17.84 -3.94
CA ALA A 30 -13.45 16.42 -4.04
C ALA A 30 -12.38 15.70 -4.86
N TYR A 31 -11.95 16.29 -5.99
CA TYR A 31 -10.88 15.73 -6.80
C TYR A 31 -9.51 15.79 -6.10
N LYS A 32 -9.23 16.86 -5.34
CA LYS A 32 -8.02 16.90 -4.49
C LYS A 32 -8.01 15.82 -3.41
N GLN A 33 -9.17 15.52 -2.81
CA GLN A 33 -9.28 14.39 -1.88
C GLN A 33 -9.10 13.05 -2.59
N ALA A 34 -9.66 12.89 -3.79
CA ALA A 34 -9.47 11.70 -4.60
C ALA A 34 -7.99 11.46 -4.95
N ASP A 35 -7.25 12.51 -5.33
CA ASP A 35 -5.80 12.43 -5.58
C ASP A 35 -5.04 11.93 -4.35
N ALA A 36 -5.37 12.46 -3.16
CA ALA A 36 -4.74 12.03 -1.92
C ALA A 36 -5.06 10.56 -1.59
N MET A 37 -6.30 10.12 -1.82
CA MET A 37 -6.70 8.73 -1.59
C MET A 37 -6.04 7.75 -2.57
N VAL A 38 -5.89 8.13 -3.83
CA VAL A 38 -5.14 7.35 -4.82
C VAL A 38 -3.67 7.29 -4.43
N ALA A 39 -3.06 8.42 -4.06
CA ALA A 39 -1.67 8.45 -3.62
C ALA A 39 -1.41 7.59 -2.37
N GLU A 40 -2.30 7.61 -1.37
CA GLU A 40 -2.20 6.73 -0.20
C GLU A 40 -2.37 5.25 -0.57
N ARG A 41 -3.24 4.94 -1.53
CA ARG A 41 -3.40 3.58 -2.04
C ARG A 41 -2.16 3.09 -2.78
N GLU A 42 -1.55 3.96 -3.59
CA GLU A 42 -0.33 3.66 -4.38
C GLU A 42 0.93 3.59 -3.51
N LYS A 43 0.97 4.29 -2.37
CA LYS A 43 2.08 4.20 -1.40
C LYS A 43 2.27 2.81 -0.81
N GLY A 44 1.30 1.90 -0.98
CA GLY A 44 1.33 0.54 -0.46
C GLY A 44 1.08 0.54 1.05
N SER A 45 0.07 -0.19 1.48
CA SER A 45 -0.24 -0.34 2.92
C SER A 45 0.91 -1.05 3.64
N SER A 46 1.14 -0.72 4.92
CA SER A 46 2.01 -1.51 5.81
C SER A 46 1.59 -2.99 5.84
N GLU A 47 0.31 -3.28 5.62
CA GLU A 47 -0.22 -4.64 5.46
C GLU A 47 0.34 -5.35 4.23
N SER A 48 0.50 -4.63 3.10
CA SER A 48 1.07 -5.20 1.87
C SER A 48 2.57 -5.52 2.02
N VAL A 49 3.30 -4.69 2.78
CA VAL A 49 4.71 -4.95 3.08
C VAL A 49 4.82 -6.14 4.05
N HIS A 50 3.91 -6.25 5.01
CA HIS A 50 3.88 -7.38 5.94
C HIS A 50 3.56 -8.70 5.24
N SER A 51 2.56 -8.73 4.34
CA SER A 51 2.24 -9.94 3.57
C SER A 51 3.40 -10.37 2.67
N ILE A 52 4.03 -9.42 1.96
CA ILE A 52 5.24 -9.69 1.16
C ILE A 52 6.35 -10.28 2.03
N LYS A 53 6.53 -9.77 3.26
CA LYS A 53 7.53 -10.29 4.19
C LYS A 53 7.24 -11.74 4.57
N LEU A 54 5.99 -12.07 4.89
CA LEU A 54 5.58 -13.44 5.23
C LEU A 54 5.76 -14.40 4.06
N ASP A 55 5.38 -13.98 2.84
CA ASP A 55 5.55 -14.78 1.64
C ASP A 55 7.02 -15.07 1.36
N LEU A 56 7.90 -14.08 1.54
CA LEU A 56 9.34 -14.27 1.41
C LEU A 56 9.92 -15.22 2.47
N ILE A 57 9.51 -15.09 3.74
CA ILE A 57 9.94 -15.99 4.82
C ILE A 57 9.55 -17.43 4.48
N LYS A 58 8.29 -17.65 4.07
CA LYS A 58 7.79 -18.96 3.68
C LYS A 58 8.59 -19.55 2.53
N ARG A 59 8.87 -18.75 1.51
CA ARG A 59 9.61 -19.20 0.32
C ARG A 59 11.07 -19.51 0.60
N ILE A 60 11.73 -18.74 1.48
CA ILE A 60 13.08 -19.05 1.96
C ILE A 60 13.08 -20.39 2.71
N GLN A 61 12.06 -20.64 3.55
CA GLN A 61 11.93 -21.92 4.26
C GLN A 61 11.75 -23.09 3.27
N GLU A 62 10.92 -22.92 2.24
CA GLU A 62 10.63 -23.96 1.24
C GLU A 62 11.80 -24.22 0.28
N GLU A 63 12.47 -23.17 -0.23
CA GLU A 63 13.50 -23.30 -1.25
C GLU A 63 14.91 -23.49 -0.67
N ARG A 64 15.19 -22.94 0.52
CA ARG A 64 16.53 -22.96 1.14
C ARG A 64 16.59 -23.73 2.46
N GLY A 65 15.45 -24.07 3.07
CA GLY A 65 15.39 -24.76 4.36
C GLY A 65 15.83 -23.90 5.55
N ILE A 66 15.86 -22.57 5.41
CA ILE A 66 16.33 -21.63 6.44
C ILE A 66 15.13 -20.96 7.11
N ASP A 67 15.01 -21.08 8.43
CA ASP A 67 13.99 -20.36 9.19
C ASP A 67 14.50 -18.96 9.59
N VAL A 68 13.92 -17.94 8.96
CA VAL A 68 14.22 -16.53 9.24
C VAL A 68 13.04 -15.79 9.89
N SER A 69 12.01 -16.51 10.33
CA SER A 69 10.77 -15.93 10.89
C SER A 69 10.99 -15.04 12.11
N LYS A 70 11.98 -15.37 12.93
CA LYS A 70 12.33 -14.63 14.16
C LYS A 70 13.39 -13.56 13.97
N SER A 71 13.96 -13.44 12.78
CA SER A 71 15.04 -12.51 12.52
C SER A 71 14.49 -11.12 12.14
N PRO A 72 15.08 -10.01 12.64
CA PRO A 72 14.64 -8.66 12.32
C PRO A 72 15.10 -8.22 10.92
N LEU A 73 14.73 -8.99 9.89
CA LEU A 73 15.14 -8.78 8.52
C LEU A 73 14.14 -7.88 7.78
N THR A 74 14.68 -7.02 6.91
CA THR A 74 13.89 -6.23 5.96
C THR A 74 13.51 -7.08 4.75
N VAL A 75 12.54 -6.64 3.95
CA VAL A 75 12.19 -7.29 2.67
C VAL A 75 13.42 -7.43 1.76
N LYS A 76 14.29 -6.41 1.74
CA LYS A 76 15.55 -6.44 0.97
C LYS A 76 16.51 -7.53 1.45
N HIS A 77 16.62 -7.74 2.76
CA HIS A 77 17.42 -8.82 3.32
C HIS A 77 16.86 -10.19 2.94
N LEU A 78 15.54 -10.37 3.04
CA LEU A 78 14.89 -11.62 2.65
C LEU A 78 15.06 -11.93 1.15
N LEU A 79 14.97 -10.92 0.29
CA LEU A 79 15.23 -11.09 -1.15
C LEU A 79 16.66 -11.55 -1.42
N ARG A 80 17.68 -10.97 -0.75
CA ARG A 80 19.06 -11.44 -0.88
C ARG A 80 19.23 -12.89 -0.44
N ILE A 81 18.64 -13.28 0.68
CA ILE A 81 18.70 -14.67 1.14
C ILE A 81 18.05 -15.61 0.13
N LEU A 82 16.91 -15.21 -0.44
CA LEU A 82 16.20 -16.03 -1.43
C LEU A 82 17.02 -16.19 -2.71
N ILE A 83 17.58 -15.10 -3.24
CA ILE A 83 18.31 -15.07 -4.52
C ILE A 83 19.72 -15.66 -4.36
N ASP A 84 20.50 -15.11 -3.43
CA ASP A 84 21.94 -15.35 -3.32
C ASP A 84 22.27 -16.48 -2.31
N GLY A 85 21.34 -16.82 -1.42
CA GLY A 85 21.57 -17.80 -0.34
C GLY A 85 22.44 -17.27 0.80
N GLU A 86 22.82 -15.99 0.77
CA GLU A 86 23.68 -15.37 1.77
C GLU A 86 22.84 -14.78 2.92
N LEU A 87 23.13 -15.23 4.14
CA LEU A 87 22.59 -14.62 5.35
C LEU A 87 23.29 -13.28 5.57
N PRO A 88 22.54 -12.16 5.71
CA PRO A 88 23.13 -10.87 6.03
C PRO A 88 23.61 -10.93 7.48
N PHE A 89 24.93 -11.06 7.65
CA PHE A 89 25.61 -10.94 8.93
C PHE A 89 25.56 -9.50 9.44
#